data_AF-A0ABC8UTK2-F1
#
_entry.id   AF-A0ABC8UTK2-F1
#
_cell.length_a   1.000
_cell.length_b   1.000
_cell.length_c   1.000
_cell.angle_alpha   90.00
_cell.angle_beta   90.00
_cell.angle_gamma   90.00
#
_symmetry.space_group_name_H-M   'P 1'
#
loop_
_entity.id
_entity.type
_entity.pdbx_description
1 polymer ?
#
loop_
_entity_poly.entity_id
_entity_poly.type
_entity_poly.pdbx_seq_one_letter_code
_entity_poly.pdbx_strand_id
1 'polypeptide(L)'
;MAYSAFSRLVNLQRHFNPVDSRKKGGDDNVGVGMIKISPEVSEALSCGRGVVALESTIIAHGMPYPQNLETAKQVEAIVRENGAVPATVAILDGLPCFRANVSRLFLLVGLSMEELERLASLGSKAQKTARRDIVHVVATRGNGATTVSATMIFASMVGIPIFVTGGIGGVHRHGENTMDISSDLTELGRTPVAVISAGVKSILDIPRTLEYLETQGVCIAAYNTDEFPAFFTEASGYKAPCRVDTPEDCAWLIAANIKLKLKTGILIAVPIPKEHSASGSVIESAIQRALTEARNKGITGNAETPFLLARVNELTGGASLASNIALIKNNALVGAKIAVSLAQIQ
;
A
#
# COMPACT_ATOMS: atom_id res chain seq x y z
N MET A 1 -16.50 -11.94 24.87
CA MET A 1 -15.58 -13.05 24.54
C MET A 1 -16.18 -14.09 23.58
N ALA A 2 -17.46 -14.48 23.69
CA ALA A 2 -18.04 -15.46 22.76
C ALA A 2 -18.23 -14.97 21.30
N TYR A 3 -18.43 -13.65 21.10
CA TYR A 3 -18.62 -13.05 19.77
C TYR A 3 -17.32 -13.03 18.91
N SER A 4 -16.14 -12.93 19.51
CA SER A 4 -14.86 -12.95 18.76
C SER A 4 -14.44 -14.36 18.36
N ALA A 5 -14.82 -15.39 19.12
CA ALA A 5 -14.59 -16.78 18.74
C ALA A 5 -15.43 -17.18 17.51
N PHE A 6 -16.68 -16.68 17.41
CA PHE A 6 -17.56 -16.96 16.28
C PHE A 6 -17.11 -16.24 14.99
N SER A 7 -16.62 -14.99 15.07
CA SER A 7 -16.05 -14.31 13.90
C SER A 7 -14.75 -14.98 13.42
N ARG A 8 -13.92 -15.47 14.35
CA ARG A 8 -12.71 -16.25 14.05
C ARG A 8 -13.04 -17.58 13.36
N LEU A 9 -14.10 -18.28 13.78
CA LEU A 9 -14.59 -19.51 13.13
C LEU A 9 -15.17 -19.26 11.72
N VAL A 10 -15.87 -18.15 11.51
CA VAL A 10 -16.38 -17.77 10.18
C VAL A 10 -15.23 -17.43 9.23
N ASN A 11 -14.18 -16.76 9.71
CA ASN A 11 -12.97 -16.53 8.92
C ASN A 11 -12.22 -17.84 8.62
N LEU A 12 -12.12 -18.77 9.58
CA LEU A 12 -11.54 -20.11 9.36
C LEU A 12 -12.27 -20.91 8.27
N GLN A 13 -13.61 -20.94 8.28
CA GLN A 13 -14.38 -21.65 7.25
C GLN A 13 -14.20 -21.06 5.84
N ARG A 14 -13.92 -19.75 5.73
CA ARG A 14 -13.65 -19.10 4.44
C ARG A 14 -12.31 -19.53 3.82
N HIS A 15 -11.35 -19.99 4.63
CA HIS A 15 -9.98 -20.25 4.17
C HIS A 15 -9.69 -21.74 3.89
N PHE A 16 -10.48 -22.67 4.45
CA PHE A 16 -10.16 -24.11 4.41
C PHE A 16 -11.03 -24.99 3.49
N ASN A 17 -12.16 -24.50 2.95
CA ASN A 17 -13.05 -25.32 2.10
C ASN A 17 -13.27 -24.72 0.70
N PRO A 18 -12.58 -25.21 -0.35
CA PRO A 18 -12.86 -24.81 -1.73
C PRO A 18 -14.10 -25.48 -2.34
N VAL A 19 -14.75 -26.46 -1.69
CA VAL A 19 -15.87 -27.21 -2.28
C VAL A 19 -16.86 -27.67 -1.21
N ASP A 20 -17.91 -26.88 -0.95
CA ASP A 20 -19.28 -27.44 -0.82
C ASP A 20 -20.32 -26.30 -0.87
N SER A 21 -20.73 -25.88 -2.06
CA SER A 21 -21.82 -24.92 -2.26
C SER A 21 -23.04 -25.59 -2.89
N ARG A 22 -23.63 -26.53 -2.17
CA ARG A 22 -25.05 -26.88 -2.34
C ARG A 22 -25.80 -26.76 -1.01
N LYS A 23 -26.17 -25.53 -0.64
CA LYS A 23 -27.55 -25.18 -0.18
C LYS A 23 -27.70 -23.70 0.19
N LYS A 24 -28.55 -23.04 -0.60
CA LYS A 24 -29.52 -21.94 -0.34
C LYS A 24 -29.20 -20.88 0.74
N GLY A 25 -29.01 -19.63 0.27
CA GLY A 25 -29.54 -18.42 0.91
C GLY A 25 -28.56 -17.24 1.01
N GLY A 26 -28.71 -16.23 0.13
CA GLY A 26 -28.41 -14.81 0.38
C GLY A 26 -26.94 -14.34 0.51
N ASP A 27 -26.46 -13.68 -0.56
CA ASP A 27 -25.37 -12.69 -0.69
C ASP A 27 -23.91 -12.99 -0.26
N ASP A 28 -22.99 -12.48 -1.11
CA ASP A 28 -21.56 -12.18 -0.90
C ASP A 28 -20.49 -13.30 -0.92
N ASN A 29 -20.65 -14.37 -1.70
CA ASN A 29 -19.65 -15.46 -1.76
C ASN A 29 -19.00 -15.69 -3.14
N VAL A 30 -18.40 -14.64 -3.71
CA VAL A 30 -17.58 -14.73 -4.94
C VAL A 30 -16.22 -14.06 -4.67
N GLY A 31 -15.15 -14.82 -4.40
CA GLY A 31 -13.79 -14.22 -4.43
C GLY A 31 -12.64 -14.96 -3.73
N VAL A 32 -12.90 -15.81 -2.72
CA VAL A 32 -11.80 -16.35 -1.87
C VAL A 32 -10.96 -17.44 -2.57
N GLY A 33 -11.51 -18.12 -3.58
CA GLY A 33 -10.79 -19.18 -4.32
C GLY A 33 -9.64 -18.72 -5.23
N MET A 34 -9.38 -17.41 -5.35
CA MET A 34 -8.38 -16.85 -6.29
C MET A 34 -7.09 -16.35 -5.62
N ILE A 35 -7.00 -16.33 -4.28
CA ILE A 35 -5.88 -15.71 -3.55
C ILE A 35 -5.07 -16.76 -2.77
N LYS A 36 -3.75 -16.79 -2.99
CA LYS A 36 -2.76 -17.51 -2.17
C LYS A 36 -2.36 -16.63 -1.00
N ILE A 37 -2.71 -17.08 0.18
CA ILE A 37 -2.22 -16.50 1.43
C ILE A 37 -1.09 -17.39 1.92
N SER A 38 0.04 -16.80 2.31
CA SER A 38 1.15 -17.58 2.88
C SER A 38 0.71 -18.30 4.16
N PRO A 39 1.30 -19.46 4.51
CA PRO A 39 0.94 -20.16 5.75
C PRO A 39 1.06 -19.26 6.98
N GLU A 40 2.11 -18.43 7.04
CA GLU A 40 2.35 -17.53 8.16
C GLU A 40 1.27 -16.44 8.26
N VAL A 41 0.89 -15.82 7.14
CA VAL A 41 -0.16 -14.78 7.12
C VAL A 41 -1.52 -15.41 7.47
N SER A 42 -1.82 -16.59 6.92
CA SER A 42 -3.05 -17.33 7.21
C SER A 42 -3.16 -17.67 8.70
N GLU A 43 -2.08 -18.17 9.30
CA GLU A 43 -2.01 -18.44 10.73
C GLU A 43 -2.20 -17.16 11.56
N ALA A 44 -1.48 -16.08 11.22
CA ALA A 44 -1.59 -14.80 11.91
C ALA A 44 -3.02 -14.26 11.90
N LEU A 45 -3.70 -14.27 10.75
CA LEU A 45 -5.10 -13.87 10.61
C LEU A 45 -6.03 -14.75 11.44
N SER A 46 -5.82 -16.08 11.43
CA SER A 46 -6.65 -17.02 12.20
C SER A 46 -6.51 -16.85 13.73
N CYS A 47 -5.31 -16.49 14.19
CA CYS A 47 -4.98 -16.27 15.59
C CYS A 47 -5.29 -14.84 16.06
N GLY A 48 -5.72 -13.94 15.16
CA GLY A 48 -5.96 -12.53 15.46
C GLY A 48 -4.67 -11.75 15.76
N ARG A 49 -3.53 -12.14 15.19
CA ARG A 49 -2.28 -11.37 15.27
C ARG A 49 -2.29 -10.23 14.26
N GLY A 50 -1.55 -9.16 14.57
CA GLY A 50 -1.39 -8.03 13.65
C GLY A 50 -0.69 -8.45 12.35
N VAL A 51 -1.30 -8.11 11.21
CA VAL A 51 -0.73 -8.31 9.87
C VAL A 51 -0.63 -6.97 9.16
N VAL A 52 0.49 -6.73 8.49
CA VAL A 52 0.75 -5.50 7.71
C VAL A 52 0.96 -5.89 6.25
N ALA A 53 0.07 -5.44 5.36
CA ALA A 53 0.28 -5.57 3.93
C ALA A 53 1.43 -4.65 3.46
N LEU A 54 2.14 -5.06 2.41
CA LEU A 54 3.20 -4.30 1.75
C LEU A 54 3.01 -4.37 0.22
N GLU A 55 3.29 -3.30 -0.51
CA GLU A 55 3.14 -3.29 -1.98
C GLU A 55 4.40 -3.78 -2.70
N SER A 56 4.23 -4.22 -3.94
CA SER A 56 5.33 -4.68 -4.79
C SER A 56 5.78 -3.66 -5.84
N THR A 57 5.01 -2.61 -6.13
CA THR A 57 5.41 -1.56 -7.09
C THR A 57 6.69 -0.85 -6.65
N ILE A 58 6.84 -0.56 -5.34
CA ILE A 58 8.05 0.08 -4.82
C ILE A 58 9.30 -0.77 -5.08
N ILE A 59 9.15 -2.10 -5.10
CA ILE A 59 10.23 -3.07 -5.35
C ILE A 59 10.57 -3.12 -6.84
N ALA A 60 9.58 -3.26 -7.71
CA ALA A 60 9.81 -3.47 -9.15
C ALA A 60 10.07 -2.16 -9.93
N HIS A 61 9.47 -1.04 -9.50
CA HIS A 61 9.47 0.24 -10.24
C HIS A 61 9.94 1.43 -9.41
N GLY A 62 10.04 1.30 -8.08
CA GLY A 62 10.38 2.41 -7.19
C GLY A 62 11.86 2.50 -6.84
N MET A 63 12.62 1.40 -6.96
CA MET A 63 14.02 1.31 -6.54
C MET A 63 14.83 0.44 -7.51
N PRO A 64 16.13 0.74 -7.72
CA PRO A 64 17.00 -0.10 -8.55
C PRO A 64 17.38 -1.40 -7.83
N TYR A 65 17.76 -2.43 -8.58
CA TYR A 65 18.37 -3.65 -8.05
C TYR A 65 19.87 -3.44 -7.77
N PRO A 66 20.43 -3.93 -6.64
CA PRO A 66 19.82 -4.80 -5.61
C PRO A 66 19.11 -4.06 -4.45
N GLN A 67 19.14 -2.73 -4.41
CA GLN A 67 18.60 -1.94 -3.30
C GLN A 67 17.10 -2.18 -3.08
N ASN A 68 16.35 -2.47 -4.15
CA ASN A 68 14.93 -2.82 -4.07
C ASN A 68 14.68 -4.06 -3.19
N LEU A 69 15.46 -5.13 -3.41
CA LEU A 69 15.35 -6.38 -2.67
C LEU A 69 15.83 -6.20 -1.23
N GLU A 70 16.97 -5.55 -1.03
CA GLU A 70 17.52 -5.28 0.30
C GLU A 70 16.54 -4.47 1.14
N THR A 71 15.94 -3.43 0.55
CA THR A 71 14.94 -2.60 1.24
C THR A 71 13.69 -3.41 1.57
N ALA A 72 13.20 -4.24 0.64
CA ALA A 72 12.04 -5.09 0.90
C ALA A 72 12.29 -6.05 2.08
N LYS A 73 13.46 -6.72 2.10
CA LYS A 73 13.88 -7.59 3.23
C LYS A 73 13.90 -6.83 4.56
N GLN A 74 14.50 -5.64 4.56
CA GLN A 74 14.62 -4.81 5.77
C GLN A 74 13.25 -4.33 6.26
N VAL A 75 12.34 -3.98 5.37
CA VAL A 75 10.97 -3.58 5.71
C VAL A 75 10.20 -4.76 6.31
N GLU A 76 10.28 -5.95 5.71
CA GLU A 76 9.66 -7.16 6.31
C GLU A 76 10.25 -7.47 7.69
N ALA A 77 11.57 -7.35 7.85
CA ALA A 77 12.24 -7.55 9.13
C ALA A 77 11.74 -6.56 10.20
N ILE A 78 11.65 -5.27 9.88
CA ILE A 78 11.14 -4.25 10.82
C ILE A 78 9.72 -4.59 11.27
N VAL A 79 8.84 -5.03 10.35
CA VAL A 79 7.48 -5.44 10.72
C VAL A 79 7.50 -6.62 11.70
N ARG A 80 8.32 -7.64 11.41
CA ARG A 80 8.49 -8.83 12.26
C ARG A 80 9.03 -8.50 13.65
N GLU A 81 10.10 -7.71 13.71
CA GLU A 81 10.77 -7.29 14.94
C GLU A 81 9.84 -6.48 15.86
N ASN A 82 8.82 -5.83 15.28
CA ASN A 82 7.81 -5.07 16.03
C ASN A 82 6.52 -5.85 16.26
N GLY A 83 6.55 -7.18 16.14
CA GLY A 83 5.48 -8.09 16.60
C GLY A 83 4.32 -8.30 15.61
N ALA A 84 4.39 -7.72 14.41
CA ALA A 84 3.40 -7.94 13.34
C ALA A 84 3.95 -8.91 12.27
N VAL A 85 3.06 -9.46 11.46
CA VAL A 85 3.44 -10.33 10.33
C VAL A 85 3.38 -9.53 9.02
N PRO A 86 4.48 -9.45 8.25
CA PRO A 86 4.47 -8.77 6.96
C PRO A 86 3.78 -9.63 5.88
N ALA A 87 3.05 -8.97 5.00
CA ALA A 87 2.35 -9.60 3.89
C ALA A 87 2.62 -8.82 2.60
N THR A 88 3.77 -9.04 1.97
CA THR A 88 4.07 -8.46 0.65
C THR A 88 3.10 -9.02 -0.40
N VAL A 89 2.48 -8.13 -1.16
CA VAL A 89 1.41 -8.44 -2.11
C VAL A 89 1.91 -8.30 -3.54
N ALA A 90 1.68 -9.30 -4.38
CA ALA A 90 1.97 -9.26 -5.82
C ALA A 90 1.09 -10.21 -6.63
N ILE A 91 1.13 -10.09 -7.96
CA ILE A 91 0.59 -11.08 -8.89
C ILE A 91 1.78 -11.78 -9.57
N LEU A 92 1.93 -13.08 -9.40
CA LEU A 92 2.96 -13.85 -10.11
C LEU A 92 2.28 -14.95 -10.92
N ASP A 93 2.62 -15.08 -12.20
CA ASP A 93 2.14 -16.13 -13.12
C ASP A 93 0.60 -16.27 -13.26
N GLY A 94 -0.17 -15.17 -13.36
CA GLY A 94 -1.66 -15.20 -13.40
C GLY A 94 -2.28 -16.34 -14.26
N LEU A 95 -3.45 -16.89 -13.93
CA LEU A 95 -4.17 -17.82 -14.83
C LEU A 95 -5.63 -17.39 -15.05
N PRO A 96 -6.23 -17.75 -16.21
CA PRO A 96 -7.65 -17.54 -16.47
C PRO A 96 -8.51 -18.53 -15.66
N CYS A 97 -9.37 -18.00 -14.80
CA CYS A 97 -10.45 -18.73 -14.13
C CYS A 97 -11.61 -19.06 -15.09
N PHE A 98 -11.38 -19.89 -16.10
CA PHE A 98 -12.45 -20.39 -16.98
C PHE A 98 -12.38 -21.89 -17.29
N ARG A 99 -11.49 -22.64 -16.63
CA ARG A 99 -11.49 -24.12 -16.68
C ARG A 99 -11.63 -24.68 -15.29
N ALA A 100 -12.70 -25.45 -15.07
CA ALA A 100 -13.17 -25.95 -13.79
C ALA A 100 -12.23 -26.91 -13.02
N ASN A 101 -10.97 -27.09 -13.42
CA ASN A 101 -10.06 -28.09 -12.84
C ASN A 101 -8.56 -27.68 -12.81
N VAL A 102 -8.22 -26.39 -12.73
CA VAL A 102 -6.82 -25.96 -12.53
C VAL A 102 -6.66 -25.27 -11.18
N SER A 103 -6.21 -26.04 -10.18
CA SER A 103 -5.91 -25.58 -8.82
C SER A 103 -4.49 -25.02 -8.69
N ARG A 104 -4.14 -23.97 -9.43
CA ARG A 104 -2.95 -23.17 -9.15
C ARG A 104 -3.31 -21.68 -9.10
N LEU A 105 -2.63 -20.96 -8.22
CA LEU A 105 -3.11 -19.84 -7.42
C LEU A 105 -2.07 -18.71 -7.53
N PHE A 106 -2.46 -17.46 -7.84
CA PHE A 106 -1.50 -16.48 -8.40
C PHE A 106 -1.57 -15.04 -7.85
N LEU A 107 -2.60 -14.71 -7.07
CA LEU A 107 -2.60 -13.50 -6.25
C LEU A 107 -1.93 -13.86 -4.93
N LEU A 108 -0.76 -13.30 -4.64
CA LEU A 108 0.04 -13.69 -3.49
C LEU A 108 -0.07 -12.63 -2.39
N VAL A 109 -0.39 -13.07 -1.18
CA VAL A 109 -0.35 -12.26 0.03
C VAL A 109 0.61 -12.94 1.02
N GLY A 110 1.78 -12.32 1.19
CA GLY A 110 2.94 -12.91 1.87
C GLY A 110 3.80 -13.70 0.88
N LEU A 111 4.71 -13.00 0.20
CA LEU A 111 5.67 -13.65 -0.70
C LEU A 111 6.66 -14.51 0.08
N SER A 112 7.07 -15.65 -0.50
CA SER A 112 8.28 -16.32 -0.05
C SER A 112 9.52 -15.49 -0.39
N MET A 113 10.66 -15.81 0.23
CA MET A 113 11.94 -15.18 -0.09
C MET A 113 12.28 -15.34 -1.59
N GLU A 114 12.09 -16.53 -2.14
CA GLU A 114 12.31 -16.81 -3.57
C GLU A 114 11.36 -16.00 -4.49
N GLU A 115 10.09 -15.87 -4.12
CA GLU A 115 9.10 -15.07 -4.86
C GLU A 115 9.46 -13.56 -4.82
N LEU A 116 9.93 -13.06 -3.67
CA LEU A 116 10.39 -11.69 -3.50
C LEU A 116 11.66 -11.39 -4.31
N GLU A 117 12.65 -12.30 -4.27
CA GLU A 117 13.86 -12.23 -5.09
C GLU A 117 13.55 -12.23 -6.59
N ARG A 118 12.63 -13.10 -7.01
CA ARG A 118 12.15 -13.18 -8.39
C ARG A 118 11.50 -11.87 -8.82
N LEU A 119 10.61 -11.30 -8.01
CA LEU A 119 9.95 -10.03 -8.29
C LEU A 119 10.98 -8.89 -8.41
N ALA A 120 11.91 -8.78 -7.47
CA ALA A 120 12.94 -7.75 -7.48
C ALA A 120 13.86 -7.84 -8.71
N SER A 121 14.19 -9.07 -9.13
CA SER A 121 14.99 -9.33 -10.34
C SER A 121 14.22 -9.07 -11.64
N LEU A 122 12.90 -9.31 -11.65
CA LEU A 122 12.07 -8.98 -12.81
C LEU A 122 12.04 -7.46 -13.07
N GLY A 123 12.03 -6.64 -12.02
CA GLY A 123 11.99 -5.19 -12.13
C GLY A 123 10.87 -4.72 -13.06
N SER A 124 11.20 -3.88 -14.03
CA SER A 124 10.24 -3.32 -15.00
C SER A 124 9.56 -4.35 -15.91
N LYS A 125 10.03 -5.62 -15.97
CA LYS A 125 9.35 -6.71 -16.66
C LYS A 125 8.06 -7.14 -15.96
N ALA A 126 7.93 -6.90 -14.65
CA ALA A 126 6.67 -7.03 -13.95
C ALA A 126 5.81 -5.80 -14.23
N GLN A 127 4.59 -5.99 -14.73
CA GLN A 127 3.69 -4.88 -15.04
C GLN A 127 3.34 -4.11 -13.77
N LYS A 128 3.49 -2.77 -13.78
CA LYS A 128 2.93 -1.92 -12.73
C LYS A 128 1.41 -2.03 -12.77
N THR A 129 0.83 -2.54 -11.70
CA THR A 129 -0.56 -3.03 -11.67
C THR A 129 -1.38 -2.23 -10.67
N ALA A 130 -2.16 -1.27 -11.16
CA ALA A 130 -3.22 -0.62 -10.40
C ALA A 130 -4.54 -1.39 -10.56
N ARG A 131 -5.61 -0.94 -9.90
CA ARG A 131 -6.93 -1.63 -9.95
C ARG A 131 -7.35 -2.06 -11.36
N ARG A 132 -7.30 -1.14 -12.33
CA ARG A 132 -7.78 -1.40 -13.71
C ARG A 132 -6.94 -2.45 -14.42
N ASP A 133 -5.67 -2.58 -14.03
CA ASP A 133 -4.70 -3.45 -14.68
C ASP A 133 -4.81 -4.90 -14.17
N ILE A 134 -5.37 -5.11 -12.97
CA ILE A 134 -5.52 -6.44 -12.34
C ILE A 134 -6.16 -7.44 -13.31
N VAL A 135 -7.27 -7.05 -13.94
CA VAL A 135 -8.02 -7.94 -14.86
C VAL A 135 -7.14 -8.35 -16.04
N HIS A 136 -6.37 -7.41 -16.59
CA HIS A 136 -5.48 -7.69 -17.71
C HIS A 136 -4.35 -8.63 -17.29
N VAL A 137 -3.62 -8.31 -16.22
CA VAL A 137 -2.49 -9.12 -15.75
C VAL A 137 -2.91 -10.55 -15.42
N VAL A 138 -4.05 -10.71 -14.75
CA VAL A 138 -4.60 -12.03 -14.43
C VAL A 138 -5.02 -12.77 -15.71
N ALA A 139 -5.70 -12.12 -16.64
CA ALA A 139 -6.17 -12.74 -17.88
C ALA A 139 -5.01 -13.15 -18.81
N THR A 140 -3.96 -12.34 -18.91
CA THR A 140 -2.80 -12.58 -19.77
C THR A 140 -1.71 -13.42 -19.13
N ARG A 141 -1.89 -13.83 -17.88
CA ARG A 141 -0.92 -14.64 -17.15
C ARG A 141 0.39 -13.93 -16.87
N GLY A 142 0.31 -12.62 -16.72
CA GLY A 142 1.45 -11.77 -16.46
C GLY A 142 1.93 -11.83 -15.00
N ASN A 143 3.07 -11.20 -14.78
CA ASN A 143 3.55 -10.83 -13.45
C ASN A 143 3.21 -9.36 -13.22
N GLY A 144 2.57 -9.05 -12.09
CA GLY A 144 2.12 -7.73 -11.72
C GLY A 144 2.71 -7.29 -10.39
N ALA A 145 3.44 -6.18 -10.41
CA ALA A 145 3.81 -5.45 -9.20
C ALA A 145 2.65 -4.52 -8.83
N THR A 146 1.98 -4.79 -7.72
CA THR A 146 0.77 -4.09 -7.29
C THR A 146 1.10 -2.70 -6.76
N THR A 147 0.34 -1.69 -7.19
CA THR A 147 0.39 -0.35 -6.60
C THR A 147 -0.42 -0.32 -5.31
N VAL A 148 -0.45 0.84 -4.63
CA VAL A 148 -1.33 1.11 -3.48
C VAL A 148 -2.77 0.64 -3.74
N SER A 149 -3.42 1.08 -4.83
CA SER A 149 -4.80 0.67 -5.12
C SER A 149 -4.98 -0.85 -5.27
N ALA A 150 -4.08 -1.55 -5.97
CA ALA A 150 -4.19 -3.01 -6.12
C ALA A 150 -3.90 -3.76 -4.82
N THR A 151 -2.90 -3.31 -4.04
CA THR A 151 -2.56 -3.90 -2.75
C THR A 151 -3.70 -3.74 -1.75
N MET A 152 -4.37 -2.58 -1.70
CA MET A 152 -5.53 -2.36 -0.84
C MET A 152 -6.66 -3.36 -1.13
N ILE A 153 -6.95 -3.60 -2.42
CA ILE A 153 -7.99 -4.57 -2.83
C ILE A 153 -7.66 -5.95 -2.27
N PHE A 154 -6.45 -6.45 -2.53
CA PHE A 154 -6.07 -7.80 -2.11
C PHE A 154 -5.95 -7.92 -0.60
N ALA A 155 -5.42 -6.91 0.09
CA ALA A 155 -5.39 -6.86 1.56
C ALA A 155 -6.81 -6.94 2.14
N SER A 156 -7.75 -6.14 1.61
CA SER A 156 -9.15 -6.16 2.05
C SER A 156 -9.84 -7.48 1.77
N MET A 157 -9.57 -8.13 0.63
CA MET A 157 -10.17 -9.43 0.26
C MET A 157 -9.80 -10.54 1.25
N VAL A 158 -8.63 -10.45 1.89
CA VAL A 158 -8.15 -11.44 2.87
C VAL A 158 -8.27 -10.94 4.31
N GLY A 159 -8.88 -9.78 4.54
CA GLY A 159 -9.15 -9.24 5.87
C GLY A 159 -7.93 -8.62 6.57
N ILE A 160 -6.93 -8.15 5.82
CA ILE A 160 -5.81 -7.36 6.38
C ILE A 160 -6.22 -5.87 6.38
N PRO A 161 -6.39 -5.23 7.55
CA PRO A 161 -6.90 -3.86 7.64
C PRO A 161 -5.81 -2.78 7.55
N ILE A 162 -4.52 -3.15 7.51
CA ILE A 162 -3.38 -2.23 7.59
C ILE A 162 -2.41 -2.50 6.43
N PHE A 163 -1.98 -1.44 5.77
CA PHE A 163 -1.06 -1.45 4.65
C PHE A 163 -0.01 -0.34 4.81
N VAL A 164 1.27 -0.67 4.62
CA VAL A 164 2.38 0.29 4.62
C VAL A 164 2.93 0.49 3.21
N THR A 165 3.13 1.75 2.82
CA THR A 165 3.88 2.16 1.61
C THR A 165 4.80 3.34 1.93
N GLY A 166 5.64 3.75 1.00
CA GLY A 166 6.44 4.96 1.14
C GLY A 166 5.54 6.19 1.09
N GLY A 167 4.74 6.32 0.03
CA GLY A 167 3.90 7.49 -0.23
C GLY A 167 2.81 7.09 -1.20
N ILE A 168 1.57 7.55 -0.99
CA ILE A 168 0.48 7.23 -1.92
C ILE A 168 0.62 8.01 -3.23
N GLY A 169 -0.06 7.56 -4.30
CA GLY A 169 -0.35 8.42 -5.45
C GLY A 169 -1.35 9.52 -5.07
N GLY A 170 -1.61 10.44 -6.00
CA GLY A 170 -2.50 11.57 -5.74
C GLY A 170 -2.87 12.32 -7.00
N VAL A 171 -3.32 13.55 -6.84
CA VAL A 171 -3.53 14.47 -7.96
C VAL A 171 -2.17 14.94 -8.44
N HIS A 172 -1.86 14.75 -9.72
CA HIS A 172 -0.61 15.26 -10.29
C HIS A 172 -0.64 16.79 -10.35
N ARG A 173 0.54 17.41 -10.39
CA ARG A 173 0.63 18.87 -10.58
C ARG A 173 0.06 19.23 -11.95
N HIS A 174 -0.78 20.27 -12.00
CA HIS A 174 -1.65 20.61 -13.15
C HIS A 174 -2.80 19.62 -13.42
N GLY A 175 -3.14 18.76 -12.46
CA GLY A 175 -4.22 17.78 -12.54
C GLY A 175 -5.60 18.40 -12.83
N GLU A 176 -5.80 19.68 -12.52
CA GLU A 176 -7.02 20.43 -12.88
C GLU A 176 -7.23 20.57 -14.39
N ASN A 177 -6.16 20.47 -15.19
CA ASN A 177 -6.21 20.53 -16.65
C ASN A 177 -6.04 19.15 -17.28
N THR A 178 -5.10 18.35 -16.76
CA THR A 178 -4.75 17.06 -17.35
C THR A 178 -5.68 15.92 -16.92
N MET A 179 -6.37 16.09 -15.79
CA MET A 179 -7.13 15.03 -15.12
C MET A 179 -6.26 13.81 -14.76
N ASP A 180 -4.94 13.99 -14.63
CA ASP A 180 -4.03 12.93 -14.19
C ASP A 180 -4.12 12.77 -12.66
N ILE A 181 -4.98 11.84 -12.25
CA ILE A 181 -5.32 11.57 -10.86
C ILE A 181 -5.11 10.08 -10.60
N SER A 182 -4.30 9.76 -9.58
CA SER A 182 -4.05 8.38 -9.21
C SER A 182 -5.33 7.65 -8.78
N SER A 183 -5.50 6.43 -9.29
CA SER A 183 -6.58 5.53 -8.86
C SER A 183 -6.49 5.14 -7.37
N ASP A 184 -5.36 5.41 -6.70
CA ASP A 184 -5.20 5.21 -5.26
C ASP A 184 -6.22 6.02 -4.45
N LEU A 185 -6.55 7.25 -4.90
CA LEU A 185 -7.48 8.12 -4.16
C LEU A 185 -8.91 7.57 -4.19
N THR A 186 -9.35 7.10 -5.35
CA THR A 186 -10.66 6.44 -5.49
C THR A 186 -10.68 5.11 -4.74
N GLU A 187 -9.55 4.40 -4.66
CA GLU A 187 -9.49 3.15 -3.90
C GLU A 187 -9.60 3.40 -2.39
N LEU A 188 -8.92 4.43 -1.88
CA LEU A 188 -9.10 4.91 -0.51
C LEU A 188 -10.57 5.25 -0.21
N GLY A 189 -11.32 5.78 -1.18
CA GLY A 189 -12.75 6.05 -1.02
C GLY A 189 -13.69 4.83 -0.90
N ARG A 190 -13.21 3.59 -1.13
CA ARG A 190 -14.09 2.41 -1.19
C ARG A 190 -13.58 1.13 -0.55
N THR A 191 -12.32 1.12 -0.11
CA THR A 191 -11.67 -0.09 0.42
C THR A 191 -11.20 0.15 1.85
N PRO A 192 -11.74 -0.59 2.84
CA PRO A 192 -11.52 -0.36 4.26
C PRO A 192 -10.15 -0.88 4.73
N VAL A 193 -9.09 -0.27 4.21
CA VAL A 193 -7.71 -0.51 4.58
C VAL A 193 -7.08 0.81 4.98
N ALA A 194 -6.46 0.84 6.16
CA ALA A 194 -5.66 1.97 6.60
C ALA A 194 -4.28 1.92 5.95
N VAL A 195 -3.92 3.00 5.27
CA VAL A 195 -2.65 3.17 4.56
C VAL A 195 -1.76 4.08 5.37
N ILE A 196 -0.61 3.54 5.80
CA ILE A 196 0.44 4.26 6.51
C ILE A 196 1.47 4.66 5.47
N SER A 197 1.69 5.96 5.31
CA SER A 197 2.63 6.50 4.32
C SER A 197 3.22 7.83 4.78
N ALA A 198 4.28 8.30 4.12
CA ALA A 198 4.82 9.64 4.34
C ALA A 198 4.03 10.73 3.60
N GLY A 199 2.70 10.64 3.69
CA GLY A 199 1.77 11.44 2.89
C GLY A 199 1.71 10.96 1.44
N VAL A 200 1.65 11.93 0.51
CA VAL A 200 1.62 11.69 -0.94
C VAL A 200 3.01 11.93 -1.52
N LYS A 201 3.39 11.22 -2.59
CA LYS A 201 4.70 11.44 -3.25
C LYS A 201 4.90 12.93 -3.60
N SER A 202 6.09 13.46 -3.33
CA SER A 202 6.43 14.89 -3.44
C SER A 202 6.27 15.51 -4.84
N ILE A 203 6.21 14.68 -5.88
CA ILE A 203 5.94 15.09 -7.27
C ILE A 203 4.47 15.50 -7.52
N LEU A 204 3.60 15.29 -6.54
CA LEU A 204 2.14 15.49 -6.65
C LEU A 204 1.72 16.84 -6.09
N ASP A 205 0.43 17.13 -6.23
CA ASP A 205 -0.25 18.31 -5.70
C ASP A 205 -0.95 17.96 -4.38
N ILE A 206 -0.37 18.40 -3.26
CA ILE A 206 -0.89 18.09 -1.92
C ILE A 206 -2.28 18.71 -1.70
N PRO A 207 -2.51 20.02 -1.92
CA PRO A 207 -3.84 20.63 -1.75
C PRO A 207 -4.93 19.89 -2.50
N ARG A 208 -4.74 19.66 -3.80
CA ARG A 208 -5.76 18.99 -4.61
C ARG A 208 -5.96 17.54 -4.19
N THR A 209 -4.92 16.87 -3.72
CA THR A 209 -5.05 15.51 -3.20
C THR A 209 -5.87 15.48 -1.91
N LEU A 210 -5.68 16.43 -1.00
CA LEU A 210 -6.47 16.53 0.23
C LEU A 210 -7.95 16.81 -0.08
N GLU A 211 -8.24 17.76 -0.97
CA GLU A 211 -9.60 18.08 -1.42
C GLU A 211 -10.29 16.88 -2.10
N TYR A 212 -9.54 16.14 -2.93
CA TYR A 212 -10.08 14.94 -3.57
C TYR A 212 -10.41 13.86 -2.54
N LEU A 213 -9.52 13.63 -1.56
CA LEU A 213 -9.75 12.64 -0.51
C LEU A 213 -10.89 13.03 0.45
N GLU A 214 -11.07 14.33 0.72
CA GLU A 214 -12.26 14.83 1.40
C GLU A 214 -13.53 14.44 0.61
N THR A 215 -13.55 14.70 -0.69
CA THR A 215 -14.66 14.33 -1.58
C THR A 215 -14.93 12.82 -1.57
N GLN A 216 -13.88 11.99 -1.43
CA GLN A 216 -13.99 10.53 -1.33
C GLN A 216 -14.39 10.03 0.07
N GLY A 217 -14.56 10.92 1.06
CA GLY A 217 -14.89 10.54 2.44
C GLY A 217 -13.78 9.81 3.17
N VAL A 218 -12.53 10.04 2.78
CA VAL A 218 -11.36 9.37 3.38
C VAL A 218 -10.93 10.12 4.64
N CYS A 219 -10.83 9.40 5.76
CA CYS A 219 -10.27 9.95 6.98
C CYS A 219 -8.76 10.10 6.82
N ILE A 220 -8.23 11.31 7.04
CA ILE A 220 -6.79 11.59 6.98
C ILE A 220 -6.34 12.07 8.35
N ALA A 221 -5.30 11.44 8.90
CA ALA A 221 -4.67 11.85 10.13
C ALA A 221 -3.14 11.93 9.97
N ALA A 222 -2.53 13.01 10.46
CA ALA A 222 -1.07 13.08 10.55
C ALA A 222 -0.59 12.57 11.91
N TYR A 223 0.52 11.82 11.89
CA TYR A 223 1.08 11.17 13.06
C TYR A 223 2.08 12.09 13.77
N ASN A 224 1.77 12.46 15.02
CA ASN A 224 2.58 13.28 15.90
C ASN A 224 2.91 14.68 15.35
N THR A 225 2.02 15.24 14.51
CA THR A 225 2.14 16.58 13.94
C THR A 225 0.77 17.11 13.51
N ASP A 226 0.62 18.44 13.45
CA ASP A 226 -0.57 19.11 12.93
C ASP A 226 -0.51 19.35 11.41
N GLU A 227 0.64 19.06 10.81
CA GLU A 227 0.94 19.35 9.41
C GLU A 227 1.00 18.08 8.57
N PHE A 228 0.45 18.13 7.36
CA PHE A 228 0.53 17.02 6.44
C PHE A 228 1.97 16.90 5.88
N PRO A 229 2.61 15.72 5.95
CA PRO A 229 3.98 15.55 5.45
C PRO A 229 4.04 15.52 3.92
N ALA A 230 5.16 15.98 3.37
CA ALA A 230 5.41 16.07 1.92
C ALA A 230 6.45 15.05 1.45
N PHE A 231 6.34 13.80 1.93
CA PHE A 231 7.19 12.67 1.58
C PHE A 231 8.66 12.84 2.02
N PHE A 232 9.46 13.63 1.29
CA PHE A 232 10.86 13.90 1.64
C PHE A 232 11.06 15.01 2.66
N THR A 233 10.00 15.75 2.99
CA THR A 233 10.01 16.78 4.03
C THR A 233 8.95 16.51 5.09
N GLU A 234 9.29 16.79 6.34
CA GLU A 234 8.35 16.70 7.47
C GLU A 234 7.16 17.64 7.31
N ALA A 235 7.40 18.81 6.71
CA ALA A 235 6.45 19.90 6.55
C ALA A 235 6.15 20.13 5.06
N SER A 236 4.88 20.34 4.73
CA SER A 236 4.37 20.67 3.38
C SER A 236 3.81 22.09 3.24
N GLY A 237 3.60 22.80 4.35
CA GLY A 237 2.83 24.03 4.47
C GLY A 237 1.31 23.82 4.63
N TYR A 238 0.82 22.58 4.60
CA TYR A 238 -0.62 22.28 4.65
C TYR A 238 -1.03 21.59 5.95
N LYS A 239 -2.09 22.08 6.58
CA LYS A 239 -2.65 21.50 7.81
C LYS A 239 -3.24 20.11 7.52
N ALA A 240 -2.95 19.14 8.37
CA ALA A 240 -3.60 17.83 8.30
C ALA A 240 -5.06 17.93 8.80
N PRO A 241 -6.02 17.20 8.20
CA PRO A 241 -7.42 17.22 8.66
C PRO A 241 -7.59 16.78 10.12
N CYS A 242 -6.85 15.75 10.53
CA CYS A 242 -6.80 15.26 11.91
C CYS A 242 -5.35 15.03 12.35
N ARG A 243 -5.13 15.01 13.67
CA ARG A 243 -3.87 14.62 14.31
C ARG A 243 -4.10 13.39 15.20
N VAL A 244 -3.12 12.49 15.23
CA VAL A 244 -3.02 11.35 16.16
C VAL A 244 -1.60 11.26 16.68
N ASP A 245 -1.40 10.89 17.95
CA ASP A 245 -0.08 10.98 18.57
C ASP A 245 0.55 9.61 18.89
N THR A 246 -0.28 8.57 18.99
CA THR A 246 0.17 7.22 19.38
C THR A 246 -0.32 6.12 18.41
N PRO A 247 0.37 4.96 18.35
CA PRO A 247 -0.12 3.80 17.61
C PRO A 247 -1.52 3.33 18.06
N GLU A 248 -1.85 3.52 19.34
CA GLU A 248 -3.14 3.21 19.93
C GLU A 248 -4.24 4.15 19.41
N ASP A 249 -3.98 5.46 19.30
CA ASP A 249 -4.92 6.43 18.71
C ASP A 249 -5.26 6.05 17.26
N CYS A 250 -4.22 5.73 16.48
CA CYS A 250 -4.36 5.21 15.12
C CYS A 250 -5.22 3.95 15.10
N ALA A 251 -4.95 2.99 15.98
CA ALA A 251 -5.70 1.74 16.04
C ALA A 251 -7.17 1.96 16.39
N TRP A 252 -7.49 2.93 17.25
CA TRP A 252 -8.87 3.31 17.55
C TRP A 252 -9.60 3.94 16.37
N LEU A 253 -8.93 4.77 15.55
CA LEU A 253 -9.52 5.27 14.30
C LEU A 253 -9.91 4.13 13.36
N ILE A 254 -9.00 3.17 13.16
CA ILE A 254 -9.25 1.99 12.30
C ILE A 254 -10.39 1.14 12.88
N ALA A 255 -10.35 0.86 14.18
CA ALA A 255 -11.39 0.09 14.86
C ALA A 255 -12.77 0.76 14.77
N ALA A 256 -12.83 2.08 14.89
CA ALA A 256 -14.07 2.85 14.73
C ALA A 256 -14.61 2.77 13.30
N ASN A 257 -13.76 2.96 12.28
CA ASN A 257 -14.14 2.84 10.87
C ASN A 257 -14.72 1.45 10.56
N ILE A 258 -14.06 0.39 11.04
CA ILE A 258 -14.53 -1.01 10.90
C ILE A 258 -15.88 -1.21 11.61
N LYS A 259 -16.01 -0.77 12.87
CA LYS A 259 -17.24 -0.94 13.67
C LYS A 259 -18.44 -0.21 13.07
N LEU A 260 -18.21 1.00 12.56
CA LEU A 260 -19.24 1.83 11.90
C LEU A 260 -19.53 1.37 10.46
N LYS A 261 -18.74 0.44 9.91
CA LYS A 261 -18.90 -0.09 8.55
C LYS A 261 -18.90 1.03 7.48
N LEU A 262 -18.02 2.01 7.64
CA LEU A 262 -17.93 3.15 6.72
C LEU A 262 -17.45 2.75 5.31
N LYS A 263 -16.77 1.61 5.18
CA LYS A 263 -16.25 1.05 3.91
C LYS A 263 -15.30 1.99 3.16
N THR A 264 -14.66 2.93 3.87
CA THR A 264 -13.59 3.80 3.36
C THR A 264 -12.27 3.43 4.00
N GLY A 265 -11.18 3.69 3.30
CA GLY A 265 -9.83 3.62 3.84
C GLY A 265 -9.54 4.79 4.79
N ILE A 266 -8.37 4.72 5.41
CA ILE A 266 -7.82 5.78 6.27
C ILE A 266 -6.41 6.06 5.77
N LEU A 267 -6.02 7.33 5.67
CA LEU A 267 -4.64 7.72 5.44
C LEU A 267 -4.01 8.18 6.75
N ILE A 268 -3.01 7.45 7.22
CA ILE A 268 -2.17 7.85 8.36
C ILE A 268 -0.85 8.36 7.79
N ALA A 269 -0.69 9.67 7.80
CA ALA A 269 0.45 10.36 7.23
C ALA A 269 1.57 10.52 8.27
N VAL A 270 2.68 9.83 8.07
CA VAL A 270 3.81 9.74 8.99
C VAL A 270 4.98 10.58 8.46
N PRO A 271 5.40 11.65 9.15
CA PRO A 271 6.57 12.43 8.71
C PRO A 271 7.83 11.58 8.61
N ILE A 272 8.70 11.90 7.64
CA ILE A 272 10.05 11.34 7.57
C ILE A 272 10.83 11.71 8.85
N PRO A 273 11.72 10.85 9.39
CA PRO A 273 12.55 11.21 10.54
C PRO A 273 13.41 12.45 10.26
N LYS A 274 13.59 13.29 11.31
CA LYS A 274 14.25 14.61 11.23
C LYS A 274 15.65 14.57 10.62
N GLU A 275 16.42 13.58 11.03
CA GLU A 275 17.78 13.32 10.56
C GLU A 275 17.86 13.07 9.04
N HIS A 276 16.75 12.68 8.42
CA HIS A 276 16.64 12.43 6.98
C HIS A 276 15.89 13.53 6.22
N SER A 277 15.30 14.52 6.91
CA SER A 277 14.61 15.65 6.26
C SER A 277 15.56 16.75 5.75
N ALA A 278 16.84 16.72 6.11
CA ALA A 278 17.80 17.80 5.82
C ALA A 278 18.04 18.05 4.31
N SER A 279 17.76 17.07 3.45
CA SER A 279 17.89 17.21 1.98
C SER A 279 16.65 17.77 1.30
N GLY A 280 15.60 18.15 2.04
CA GLY A 280 14.29 18.54 1.51
C GLY A 280 14.32 19.61 0.42
N SER A 281 15.05 20.71 0.64
CA SER A 281 15.15 21.82 -0.33
C SER A 281 15.87 21.42 -1.62
N VAL A 282 16.94 20.62 -1.50
CA VAL A 282 17.69 20.08 -2.64
C VAL A 282 16.79 19.13 -3.45
N ILE A 283 16.04 18.28 -2.76
CA ILE A 283 15.11 17.33 -3.40
C ILE A 283 13.96 18.08 -4.09
N GLU A 284 13.38 19.12 -3.47
CA GLU A 284 12.33 19.92 -4.11
C GLU A 284 12.83 20.63 -5.37
N SER A 285 14.03 21.21 -5.32
CA SER A 285 14.63 21.80 -6.53
C SER A 285 14.84 20.76 -7.64
N ALA A 286 15.23 19.53 -7.29
CA ALA A 286 15.35 18.43 -8.26
C ALA A 286 13.99 18.00 -8.82
N ILE A 287 12.93 18.00 -8.01
CA ILE A 287 11.56 17.68 -8.42
C ILE A 287 11.05 18.69 -9.45
N GLN A 288 11.19 19.99 -9.18
CA GLN A 288 10.76 21.05 -10.11
C GLN A 288 11.44 20.93 -11.49
N ARG A 289 12.74 20.62 -11.47
CA ARG A 289 13.50 20.36 -12.70
C ARG A 289 13.01 19.10 -13.41
N ALA A 290 12.85 17.99 -12.69
CA ALA A 290 12.38 16.73 -13.25
C ALA A 290 10.98 16.85 -13.89
N LEU A 291 10.05 17.58 -13.26
CA LEU A 291 8.72 17.88 -13.79
C LEU A 291 8.77 18.70 -15.08
N THR A 292 9.67 19.67 -15.15
CA THR A 292 9.87 20.46 -16.38
C THR A 292 10.44 19.59 -17.50
N GLU A 293 11.39 18.71 -17.20
CA GLU A 293 11.94 17.77 -18.18
C GLU A 293 10.92 16.72 -18.64
N ALA A 294 10.06 16.22 -17.74
CA ALA A 294 8.98 15.29 -18.08
C ALA A 294 8.00 15.92 -19.07
N ARG A 295 7.57 17.16 -18.80
CA ARG A 295 6.70 17.93 -19.70
C ARG A 295 7.33 18.15 -21.07
N ASN A 296 8.59 18.58 -21.12
CA ASN A 296 9.29 18.81 -22.39
C ASN A 296 9.45 17.53 -23.22
N LYS A 297 9.48 16.35 -22.58
CA LYS A 297 9.56 15.04 -23.22
C LYS A 297 8.19 14.41 -23.50
N GLY A 298 7.09 15.04 -23.10
CA GLY A 298 5.74 14.49 -23.25
C GLY A 298 5.47 13.23 -22.45
N ILE A 299 6.18 13.01 -21.34
CA ILE A 299 6.00 11.85 -20.47
C ILE A 299 4.74 12.06 -19.61
N THR A 300 3.77 11.16 -19.72
CA THR A 300 2.44 11.31 -19.09
C THR A 300 1.92 9.98 -18.54
N GLY A 301 0.92 10.04 -17.66
CA GLY A 301 0.20 8.89 -17.14
C GLY A 301 1.10 7.91 -16.37
N ASN A 302 0.90 6.60 -16.56
CA ASN A 302 1.56 5.55 -15.77
C ASN A 302 3.11 5.60 -15.81
N ALA A 303 3.69 6.20 -16.86
CA ALA A 303 5.14 6.33 -17.05
C ALA A 303 5.76 7.54 -16.32
N GLU A 304 4.95 8.50 -15.87
CA GLU A 304 5.45 9.76 -15.29
C GLU A 304 6.12 9.54 -13.94
N THR A 305 5.46 8.86 -12.98
CA THR A 305 6.05 8.64 -11.64
C THR A 305 7.39 7.90 -11.67
N PRO A 306 7.57 6.76 -12.40
CA PRO A 306 8.86 6.09 -12.46
C PRO A 306 9.95 6.98 -13.07
N PHE A 307 9.63 7.74 -14.13
CA PHE A 307 10.57 8.70 -14.73
C PHE A 307 10.99 9.76 -13.72
N LEU A 308 10.04 10.38 -13.02
CA LEU A 308 10.30 11.45 -12.06
C LEU A 308 11.15 10.97 -10.89
N LEU A 309 10.86 9.79 -10.32
CA LEU A 309 11.64 9.24 -9.21
C LEU A 309 13.09 8.94 -9.65
N ALA A 310 13.27 8.32 -10.82
CA ALA A 310 14.60 8.06 -11.35
C ALA A 310 15.39 9.36 -11.59
N ARG A 311 14.74 10.36 -12.19
CA ARG A 311 15.38 11.64 -12.51
C ARG A 311 15.72 12.46 -11.26
N VAL A 312 14.85 12.49 -10.25
CA VAL A 312 15.12 13.13 -8.96
C VAL A 312 16.30 12.44 -8.26
N ASN A 313 16.39 11.11 -8.33
CA ASN A 313 17.53 10.38 -7.78
C ASN A 313 18.85 10.72 -8.45
N GLU A 314 18.86 10.81 -9.78
CA GLU A 314 20.02 11.25 -10.54
C GLU A 314 20.45 12.68 -10.17
N LEU A 315 19.50 13.61 -10.14
CA LEU A 315 19.74 15.04 -9.82
C LEU A 315 20.21 15.27 -8.38
N THR A 316 19.88 14.36 -7.46
CA THR A 316 20.23 14.45 -6.03
C THR A 316 21.42 13.58 -5.65
N GLY A 317 22.06 12.91 -6.62
CA GLY A 317 23.21 12.04 -6.37
C GLY A 317 22.92 10.89 -5.40
N GLY A 318 21.69 10.38 -5.37
CA GLY A 318 21.28 9.29 -4.46
C GLY A 318 20.54 9.72 -3.19
N ALA A 319 20.54 11.01 -2.84
CA ALA A 319 19.97 11.46 -1.56
C ALA A 319 18.45 11.22 -1.45
N SER A 320 17.71 11.34 -2.56
CA SER A 320 16.27 11.03 -2.56
C SER A 320 15.97 9.54 -2.40
N LEU A 321 16.79 8.63 -2.95
CA LEU A 321 16.64 7.19 -2.70
C LEU A 321 16.92 6.85 -1.24
N ALA A 322 17.98 7.41 -0.64
CA ALA A 322 18.28 7.21 0.78
C ALA A 322 17.12 7.69 1.68
N SER A 323 16.54 8.86 1.37
CA SER A 323 15.38 9.41 2.07
C SER A 323 14.14 8.52 1.88
N ASN A 324 13.93 7.97 0.67
CA ASN A 324 12.83 7.06 0.37
C ASN A 324 12.95 5.74 1.16
N ILE A 325 14.16 5.22 1.32
CA ILE A 325 14.43 4.03 2.15
C ILE A 325 14.18 4.35 3.63
N ALA A 326 14.60 5.51 4.13
CA ALA A 326 14.38 5.91 5.51
C ALA A 326 12.88 6.05 5.84
N LEU A 327 12.11 6.72 4.98
CA LEU A 327 10.68 6.90 5.22
C LEU A 327 9.90 5.58 5.16
N ILE A 328 10.19 4.66 4.23
CA ILE A 328 9.44 3.37 4.17
C ILE A 328 9.71 2.53 5.42
N LYS A 329 10.95 2.54 5.93
CA LYS A 329 11.30 1.88 7.19
C LYS A 329 10.57 2.49 8.38
N ASN A 330 10.48 3.82 8.44
CA ASN A 330 9.72 4.50 9.49
C ASN A 330 8.22 4.17 9.41
N ASN A 331 7.65 4.18 8.21
CA ASN A 331 6.25 3.81 7.98
C ASN A 331 5.98 2.36 8.38
N ALA A 332 6.91 1.44 8.11
CA ALA A 332 6.82 0.04 8.50
C ALA A 332 6.86 -0.14 10.01
N LEU A 333 7.74 0.59 10.71
CA LEU A 333 7.81 0.61 12.16
C LEU A 333 6.48 1.09 12.79
N VAL A 334 5.96 2.22 12.32
CA VAL A 334 4.70 2.78 12.81
C VAL A 334 3.53 1.85 12.48
N GLY A 335 3.44 1.35 11.23
CA GLY A 335 2.39 0.43 10.80
C GLY A 335 2.36 -0.89 11.56
N ALA A 336 3.53 -1.44 11.91
CA ALA A 336 3.62 -2.64 12.74
C ALA A 336 3.07 -2.41 14.15
N LYS A 337 3.45 -1.29 14.79
CA LYS A 337 2.94 -0.92 16.12
C LYS A 337 1.42 -0.70 16.11
N ILE A 338 0.89 -0.07 15.07
CA ILE A 338 -0.56 0.12 14.89
C ILE A 338 -1.24 -1.24 14.72
N ALA A 339 -0.66 -2.16 13.95
CA ALA A 339 -1.24 -3.50 13.73
C ALA A 339 -1.29 -4.34 15.00
N VAL A 340 -0.25 -4.28 15.82
CA VAL A 340 -0.23 -4.93 17.14
C VAL A 340 -1.27 -4.30 18.07
N SER A 341 -1.36 -2.97 18.10
CA SER A 341 -2.34 -2.25 18.93
C SER A 341 -3.78 -2.58 18.52
N LEU A 342 -4.06 -2.61 17.21
CA LEU A 342 -5.38 -2.96 16.67
C LEU A 342 -5.77 -4.39 17.04
N ALA A 343 -4.83 -5.34 16.96
CA ALA A 343 -5.06 -6.74 17.33
C ALA A 343 -5.42 -6.90 18.82
N GLN A 344 -4.96 -6.00 19.70
CA GLN A 344 -5.33 -6.00 21.12
C GLN A 344 -6.74 -5.43 21.38
N ILE A 345 -7.24 -4.56 20.49
CA ILE A 345 -8.57 -3.94 20.60
C ILE A 345 -9.69 -4.89 20.10
N GLN A 346 -9.37 -5.86 19.25
CA GLN A 346 -10.32 -6.75 18.55
C GLN A 346 -10.52 -8.12 19.22
#